data_AF-A0A139L612-F1
#
_entry.id   AF-A0A139L612-F1
#
_cell.length_a   1.000
_cell.length_b   1.000
_cell.length_c   1.000
_cell.angle_alpha   90.00
_cell.angle_beta   90.00
_cell.angle_gamma   90.00
#
_symmetry.space_group_name_H-M   'P 1'
#
loop_
_entity.id
_entity.type
_entity.pdbx_description
1 polymer ?
#
loop_
_entity_poly.entity_id
_entity_poly.type
_entity_poly.pdbx_seq_one_letter_code
_entity_poly.pdbx_strand_id
1 'polypeptide(L)'
;MVVNEKQTVIKIDNGSFVTCEGNKHYYLIQGARRHEVPLKVLDALIDDKKVIRIIKKDTLENIPLGISLSDDTCLIRGYETDPVYLYSNYVKSHIRSSNDFNLTGFKWEAIKNICQESVNKIRPVRDFIIEKNKEVFINDGDIPSDFANYTDYGIREDFVYEGDGEVMKQCSILLPEEKEDKKYPVLYLYHGLGENTEWLDLSKGRIRKIIGYMVSKKMIPEMVVVIPQIMSPDSTCEEKKVRDFHDFYKHLIHLIDYINTTYSNVVSVKKEDSAIAGISLGGTTALYNGYLFKERFKFVAGISPNYQLLTSKERKIFNGWIAKPEDFVLGTDNGGFAFIGNGTADTGTGSHPRYYSNVLNENGIDNLFTLLPNGGHNWEAFRKLFYIFMSYDFFRKRVD
;
A
#
# COMPACT_ATOMS: atom_id res chain seq x y z
N MET A 1 -45.14 3.90 -0.35
CA MET A 1 -43.79 4.48 -0.49
C MET A 1 -43.16 4.48 0.89
N VAL A 2 -42.27 3.53 1.17
CA VAL A 2 -41.43 3.57 2.37
C VAL A 2 -40.07 4.03 1.89
N VAL A 3 -39.73 5.28 2.22
CA VAL A 3 -38.40 5.83 1.99
C VAL A 3 -37.49 5.09 2.96
N ASN A 4 -36.69 4.14 2.45
CA ASN A 4 -35.58 3.58 3.21
C ASN A 4 -34.60 4.73 3.46
N GLU A 5 -34.57 5.22 4.69
CA GLU A 5 -33.48 6.06 5.17
C GLU A 5 -32.19 5.26 4.98
N LYS A 6 -31.38 5.70 4.00
CA LYS A 6 -30.01 5.22 3.85
C LYS A 6 -29.33 5.41 5.21
N GLN A 7 -29.02 4.31 5.90
CA GLN A 7 -28.04 4.32 6.98
C GLN A 7 -26.76 4.93 6.40
N THR A 8 -26.53 6.21 6.67
CA THR A 8 -25.22 6.83 6.49
C THR A 8 -24.26 6.10 7.42
N VAL A 9 -23.58 5.09 6.89
CA VAL A 9 -22.39 4.52 7.51
C VAL A 9 -21.41 5.67 7.67
N ILE A 10 -21.25 6.16 8.90
CA ILE A 10 -20.24 7.17 9.21
C ILE A 10 -18.89 6.52 8.92
N LYS A 11 -18.28 6.89 7.79
CA LYS A 11 -16.89 6.53 7.47
C LYS A 11 -16.02 7.31 8.47
N ILE A 12 -15.40 6.59 9.40
CA ILE A 12 -14.47 7.17 10.37
C ILE A 12 -13.08 7.06 9.77
N ASP A 13 -12.40 8.20 9.67
CA ASP A 13 -11.10 8.27 9.04
C ASP A 13 -10.04 7.62 9.95
N ASN A 14 -9.08 6.91 9.36
CA ASN A 14 -7.86 6.48 10.05
C ASN A 14 -7.19 7.71 10.72
N GLY A 15 -6.59 7.52 11.89
CA GLY A 15 -6.01 8.61 12.70
C GLY A 15 -7.04 9.48 13.44
N SER A 16 -8.35 9.20 13.33
CA SER A 16 -9.38 9.95 14.08
C SER A 16 -9.49 9.48 15.52
N PHE A 17 -9.60 10.43 16.44
CA PHE A 17 -10.08 10.16 17.79
C PHE A 17 -11.61 10.16 17.82
N VAL A 18 -12.19 9.14 18.45
CA VAL A 18 -13.65 8.95 18.55
C VAL A 18 -14.10 8.59 19.95
N THR A 19 -15.38 8.86 20.23
CA THR A 19 -16.11 8.34 21.39
C THR A 19 -17.59 8.16 20.99
N CYS A 20 -18.43 7.63 21.87
CA CYS A 20 -19.89 7.60 21.66
C CYS A 20 -20.63 8.21 22.85
N GLU A 21 -21.86 8.67 22.63
CA GLU A 21 -22.65 9.30 23.70
C GLU A 21 -22.81 8.37 24.90
N GLY A 22 -22.60 8.91 26.10
CA GLY A 22 -22.64 8.16 27.35
C GLY A 22 -21.43 7.26 27.62
N ASN A 23 -20.46 7.17 26.70
CA ASN A 23 -19.22 6.44 26.90
C ASN A 23 -18.18 7.30 27.63
N LYS A 24 -17.45 6.70 28.57
CA LYS A 24 -16.33 7.33 29.29
C LYS A 24 -14.97 7.04 28.66
N HIS A 25 -14.95 6.21 27.61
CA HIS A 25 -13.75 5.77 26.93
C HIS A 25 -13.57 6.51 25.61
N TYR A 26 -12.30 6.72 25.24
CA TYR A 26 -11.89 7.36 24.00
C TYR A 26 -11.08 6.36 23.19
N TYR A 27 -11.19 6.43 21.87
CA TYR A 27 -10.51 5.51 20.97
C TYR A 27 -9.81 6.26 19.86
N LEU A 28 -8.60 5.82 19.50
CA LEU A 28 -7.92 6.17 18.26
C LEU A 28 -8.27 5.10 17.23
N ILE A 29 -8.79 5.51 16.08
CA ILE A 29 -8.97 4.60 14.95
C ILE A 29 -7.64 4.50 14.20
N GLN A 30 -7.04 3.31 14.21
CA GLN A 30 -5.81 3.03 13.46
C GLN A 30 -5.88 1.61 12.89
N GLY A 31 -5.45 1.39 11.65
CA GLY A 31 -5.38 0.02 11.11
C GLY A 31 -6.74 -0.64 10.93
N ALA A 32 -7.80 0.13 10.67
CA ALA A 32 -9.20 -0.32 10.70
C ALA A 32 -9.66 -0.91 12.05
N ARG A 33 -8.97 -0.60 13.14
CA ARG A 33 -9.30 -1.03 14.51
C ARG A 33 -9.49 0.17 15.42
N ARG A 34 -10.25 0.00 16.51
CA ARG A 34 -10.35 0.98 17.59
C ARG A 34 -9.37 0.63 18.70
N HIS A 35 -8.50 1.56 19.03
CA HIS A 35 -7.50 1.43 20.08
C HIS A 35 -7.91 2.32 21.24
N GLU A 36 -8.18 1.76 22.41
CA GLU A 36 -8.54 2.57 23.58
C GLU A 36 -7.39 3.51 23.96
N VAL A 37 -7.72 4.77 24.26
CA VAL A 37 -6.78 5.83 24.60
C VAL A 37 -6.97 6.18 26.06
N PRO A 38 -5.96 5.96 26.93
CA PRO A 38 -6.03 6.41 28.32
C PRO A 38 -6.28 7.91 28.40
N LEU A 39 -7.14 8.36 29.31
CA LEU A 39 -7.52 9.78 29.41
C LEU A 39 -6.30 10.70 29.59
N LYS A 40 -5.31 10.28 30.37
CA LYS A 40 -4.05 11.01 30.55
C LYS A 40 -3.25 11.17 29.26
N VAL A 41 -3.28 10.15 28.38
CA VAL A 41 -2.62 10.19 27.08
C VAL A 41 -3.38 11.13 26.16
N LEU A 42 -4.70 11.05 26.14
CA LEU A 42 -5.55 11.93 25.35
C LEU A 42 -5.30 13.41 25.71
N ASP A 43 -5.32 13.74 27.00
CA ASP A 43 -5.12 15.11 27.50
C ASP A 43 -3.69 15.62 27.23
N ALA A 44 -2.69 14.72 27.23
CA ALA A 44 -1.31 15.06 26.91
C ALA A 44 -1.10 15.30 25.39
N LEU A 45 -1.82 14.56 24.54
CA LEU A 45 -1.64 14.60 23.09
C LEU A 45 -2.49 15.67 22.39
N ILE A 46 -3.70 15.95 22.86
CA ILE A 46 -4.71 16.74 22.13
C ILE A 46 -5.18 17.94 22.95
N ASP A 47 -5.21 19.12 22.33
CA ASP A 47 -5.69 20.35 22.99
C ASP A 47 -7.19 20.57 22.79
N ASP A 48 -7.64 20.47 21.54
CA ASP A 48 -9.03 20.72 21.21
C ASP A 48 -9.84 19.43 21.19
N LYS A 49 -10.54 19.12 22.28
CA LYS A 49 -11.44 17.96 22.35
C LYS A 49 -12.56 18.00 21.29
N LYS A 50 -12.79 19.12 20.59
CA LYS A 50 -13.72 19.18 19.44
C LYS A 50 -13.26 18.36 18.24
N VAL A 51 -11.97 17.99 18.16
CA VAL A 51 -11.49 17.08 17.10
C VAL A 51 -11.94 15.64 17.33
N ILE A 52 -12.35 15.30 18.56
CA ILE A 52 -12.88 13.98 18.91
C ILE A 52 -14.29 13.84 18.35
N ARG A 53 -14.48 12.90 17.42
CA ARG A 53 -15.79 12.66 16.81
C ARG A 53 -16.67 11.81 17.73
N ILE A 54 -17.90 12.27 17.96
CA ILE A 54 -18.93 11.47 18.63
C ILE A 54 -19.65 10.64 17.56
N ILE A 55 -19.62 9.32 17.71
CA ILE A 55 -20.24 8.38 16.77
C ILE A 55 -21.30 7.53 17.47
N LYS A 56 -22.16 6.85 16.69
CA LYS A 56 -23.16 5.92 17.24
C LYS A 56 -22.46 4.73 17.90
N LYS A 57 -23.03 4.24 19.00
CA LYS A 57 -22.51 3.09 19.76
C LYS A 57 -22.33 1.86 18.87
N ASP A 58 -23.35 1.48 18.10
CA ASP A 58 -23.28 0.33 17.19
C ASP A 58 -22.17 0.49 16.14
N THR A 59 -21.95 1.71 15.64
CA THR A 59 -20.84 2.00 14.71
C THR A 59 -19.49 1.78 15.39
N LEU A 60 -19.31 2.28 16.61
CA LEU A 60 -18.08 2.05 17.38
C LEU A 60 -17.87 0.56 17.66
N GLU A 61 -18.94 -0.16 18.03
CA GLU A 61 -18.88 -1.58 18.41
C GLU A 61 -18.57 -2.51 17.24
N ASN A 62 -18.97 -2.15 16.02
CA ASN A 62 -18.63 -2.86 14.79
C ASN A 62 -17.16 -2.70 14.37
N ILE A 63 -16.42 -1.71 14.90
CA ILE A 63 -14.99 -1.58 14.64
C ILE A 63 -14.24 -2.60 15.52
N PRO A 64 -13.42 -3.49 14.92
CA PRO A 64 -12.65 -4.46 15.68
C PRO A 64 -11.78 -3.80 16.75
N LEU A 65 -11.74 -4.38 17.95
CA LEU A 65 -10.89 -3.89 19.03
C LEU A 65 -9.41 -4.17 18.71
N GLY A 66 -8.57 -3.15 18.84
CA GLY A 66 -7.12 -3.22 18.74
C GLY A 66 -6.44 -3.31 20.12
N ILE A 67 -5.11 -3.23 20.12
CA ILE A 67 -4.33 -3.12 21.37
C ILE A 67 -4.46 -1.68 21.88
N SER A 68 -4.91 -1.49 23.12
CA SER A 68 -5.00 -0.16 23.73
C SER A 68 -3.65 0.58 23.69
N LEU A 69 -3.68 1.90 23.60
CA LEU A 69 -2.46 2.70 23.66
C LEU A 69 -1.84 2.59 25.06
N SER A 70 -0.51 2.53 25.11
CA SER A 70 0.20 2.43 26.39
C SER A 70 0.21 3.76 27.12
N ASP A 71 0.36 3.70 28.44
CA ASP A 71 0.36 4.87 29.31
C ASP A 71 1.50 5.87 29.06
N ASP A 72 2.57 5.43 28.42
CA ASP A 72 3.75 6.20 28.01
C ASP A 72 3.65 6.75 26.58
N THR A 73 2.49 6.60 25.92
CA THR A 73 2.25 7.11 24.58
C THR A 73 2.57 8.60 24.50
N CYS A 74 3.36 8.99 23.49
CA CYS A 74 3.74 10.39 23.28
C CYS A 74 4.16 10.67 21.84
N LEU A 75 4.28 11.95 21.49
CA LEU A 75 4.88 12.40 20.26
C LEU A 75 6.40 12.51 20.46
N ILE A 76 7.18 11.99 19.52
CA ILE A 76 8.64 12.03 19.58
C ILE A 76 9.23 12.55 18.27
N ARG A 77 10.38 13.21 18.35
CA ARG A 77 11.23 13.54 17.19
C ARG A 77 12.71 13.46 17.54
N GLY A 78 13.56 13.29 16.54
CA GLY A 78 15.01 13.37 16.74
C GLY A 78 15.48 14.81 16.92
N TYR A 79 16.59 15.01 17.63
CA TYR A 79 17.26 16.32 17.62
C TYR A 79 17.62 16.73 16.20
N GLU A 80 17.24 17.96 15.83
CA GLU A 80 17.55 18.59 14.55
C GLU A 80 17.06 17.80 13.32
N THR A 81 16.02 16.98 13.49
CA THR A 81 15.37 16.28 12.38
C THR A 81 13.90 16.69 12.25
N ASP A 82 13.41 16.66 11.01
CA ASP A 82 12.03 17.01 10.66
C ASP A 82 10.96 15.96 11.04
N PRO A 83 11.20 14.63 10.97
CA PRO A 83 10.12 13.65 11.13
C PRO A 83 9.64 13.55 12.58
N VAL A 84 8.32 13.68 12.76
CA VAL A 84 7.62 13.49 14.03
C VAL A 84 6.94 12.13 14.02
N TYR A 85 6.90 11.44 15.15
CA TYR A 85 6.28 10.13 15.28
C TYR A 85 5.33 10.07 16.47
N LEU A 86 4.24 9.32 16.33
CA LEU A 86 3.45 8.82 17.47
C LEU A 86 4.11 7.54 17.99
N TYR A 87 4.57 7.56 19.24
CA TYR A 87 5.11 6.41 19.94
C TYR A 87 4.07 5.82 20.90
N SER A 88 3.84 4.51 20.83
CA SER A 88 2.99 3.73 21.75
C SER A 88 3.38 2.26 21.66
N ASN A 89 3.23 1.50 22.74
CA ASN A 89 3.43 0.03 22.73
C ASN A 89 4.77 -0.40 22.10
N TYR A 90 5.85 0.32 22.42
CA TYR A 90 7.21 0.06 21.90
C TYR A 90 7.37 0.16 20.37
N VAL A 91 6.40 0.78 19.68
CA VAL A 91 6.47 1.06 18.25
C VAL A 91 6.28 2.54 17.96
N LYS A 92 6.74 2.97 16.77
CA LYS A 92 6.54 4.34 16.28
C LYS A 92 5.76 4.35 14.96
N SER A 93 4.87 5.32 14.80
CA SER A 93 4.14 5.63 13.57
C SER A 93 4.55 7.02 13.10
N HIS A 94 5.13 7.16 11.91
CA HIS A 94 5.59 8.46 11.41
C HIS A 94 4.41 9.35 10.98
N ILE A 95 4.36 10.58 11.47
CA ILE A 95 3.33 11.55 11.09
C ILE A 95 3.78 12.21 9.79
N ARG A 96 3.07 11.89 8.71
CA ARG A 96 3.58 12.10 7.35
C ARG A 96 3.66 13.57 6.93
N SER A 97 2.76 14.40 7.43
CA SER A 97 2.67 15.80 7.04
C SER A 97 2.23 16.68 8.21
N SER A 98 2.54 17.98 8.11
CA SER A 98 1.99 18.99 9.00
C SER A 98 0.46 19.04 8.93
N ASN A 99 -0.12 18.70 7.78
CA ASN A 99 -1.56 18.56 7.64
C ASN A 99 -2.08 17.39 8.50
N ASP A 100 -1.54 16.17 8.38
CA ASP A 100 -1.94 15.03 9.23
C ASP A 100 -1.80 15.36 10.72
N PHE A 101 -0.69 16.00 11.08
CA PHE A 101 -0.46 16.47 12.45
C PHE A 101 -1.59 17.38 12.94
N ASN A 102 -1.88 18.45 12.20
CA ASN A 102 -2.90 19.44 12.54
C ASN A 102 -4.31 18.85 12.55
N LEU A 103 -4.62 17.96 11.60
CA LEU A 103 -5.94 17.32 11.50
C LEU A 103 -6.23 16.42 12.70
N THR A 104 -5.20 15.91 13.36
CA THR A 104 -5.34 15.06 14.55
C THR A 104 -5.71 15.88 15.78
N GLY A 105 -5.41 17.19 15.74
CA GLY A 105 -5.41 18.04 16.92
C GLY A 105 -4.22 17.79 17.84
N PHE A 106 -3.14 17.19 17.33
CA PHE A 106 -1.92 16.98 18.11
C PHE A 106 -1.29 18.33 18.51
N LYS A 107 -0.74 18.37 19.73
CA LYS A 107 -0.03 19.54 20.27
C LYS A 107 1.42 19.53 19.82
N TRP A 108 1.86 20.63 19.21
CA TRP A 108 3.26 20.75 18.79
C TRP A 108 4.22 20.74 19.99
N GLU A 109 3.82 21.38 21.08
CA GLU A 109 4.53 21.42 22.35
C GLU A 109 4.58 20.07 23.08
N ALA A 110 3.72 19.11 22.73
CA ALA A 110 3.78 17.76 23.29
C ALA A 110 4.87 16.89 22.65
N ILE A 111 5.54 17.37 21.60
CA ILE A 111 6.63 16.64 20.95
C ILE A 111 7.85 16.61 21.85
N LYS A 112 8.26 15.40 22.23
CA LYS A 112 9.50 15.15 22.96
C LYS A 112 10.67 15.01 22.00
N ASN A 113 11.68 15.86 22.17
CA ASN A 113 12.95 15.70 21.48
C ASN A 113 13.77 14.60 22.17
N ILE A 114 14.17 13.59 21.41
CA ILE A 114 15.06 12.52 21.87
C ILE A 114 16.24 12.36 20.91
N CYS A 115 17.28 11.62 21.29
CA CYS A 115 18.37 11.37 20.37
C CYS A 115 17.90 10.57 19.15
N GLN A 116 18.38 10.94 17.95
CA GLN A 116 17.97 10.31 16.71
C GLN A 116 18.28 8.80 16.69
N GLU A 117 19.35 8.38 17.36
CA GLU A 117 19.69 6.95 17.50
C GLU A 117 18.61 6.19 18.29
N SER A 118 18.06 6.77 19.35
CA SER A 118 16.93 6.18 20.09
C SER A 118 15.67 6.13 19.23
N VAL A 119 15.37 7.19 18.47
CA VAL A 119 14.26 7.16 17.50
C VAL A 119 14.44 5.98 16.55
N ASN A 120 15.64 5.82 15.98
CA ASN A 120 15.94 4.79 14.99
C ASN A 120 15.74 3.37 15.53
N LYS A 121 16.12 3.11 16.79
CA LYS A 121 15.96 1.79 17.45
C LYS A 121 14.51 1.39 17.72
N ILE A 122 13.58 2.36 17.77
CA ILE A 122 12.16 2.04 17.96
C ILE A 122 11.60 1.47 16.65
N ARG A 123 11.01 0.27 16.74
CA ARG A 123 10.42 -0.43 15.60
C ARG A 123 9.33 0.43 14.94
N PRO A 124 9.49 0.85 13.67
CA PRO A 124 8.41 1.50 12.96
C PRO A 124 7.32 0.50 12.59
N VAL A 125 6.08 0.95 12.68
CA VAL A 125 4.91 0.27 12.11
C VAL A 125 4.40 1.11 10.93
N ARG A 126 3.09 1.28 10.78
CA ARG A 126 2.49 2.09 9.71
C ARG A 126 2.69 3.59 9.96
N ASP A 127 2.89 4.36 8.90
CA ASP A 127 2.75 5.84 8.96
C ASP A 127 1.38 6.24 9.58
N PHE A 128 1.40 7.27 10.43
CA PHE A 128 0.21 7.92 10.96
C PHE A 128 -0.32 8.91 9.93
N ILE A 129 -1.49 8.61 9.37
CA ILE A 129 -2.13 9.39 8.30
C ILE A 129 -3.57 9.65 8.71
N ILE A 130 -4.04 10.88 8.53
CA ILE A 130 -5.47 11.17 8.62
C ILE A 130 -6.08 11.09 7.24
N GLU A 131 -6.78 9.98 7.01
CA GLU A 131 -7.43 9.68 5.75
C GLU A 131 -8.78 10.39 5.67
N LYS A 132 -8.81 11.73 5.76
CA LYS A 132 -10.03 12.54 5.64
C LYS A 132 -10.75 12.19 4.34
N ASN A 133 -11.83 11.42 4.45
CA ASN A 133 -12.59 10.91 3.32
C ASN A 133 -11.80 10.00 2.36
N LYS A 134 -11.21 8.90 2.84
CA LYS A 134 -10.74 7.76 1.99
C LYS A 134 -9.85 8.12 0.79
N GLU A 135 -9.27 9.33 0.71
CA GLU A 135 -8.60 9.83 -0.49
C GLU A 135 -7.40 10.67 -0.08
N VAL A 136 -6.21 10.26 -0.52
CA VAL A 136 -5.01 11.09 -0.40
C VAL A 136 -4.69 11.67 -1.77
N PHE A 137 -4.81 12.99 -1.91
CA PHE A 137 -4.33 13.70 -3.08
C PHE A 137 -2.84 13.96 -2.95
N ILE A 138 -2.09 13.55 -3.98
CA ILE A 138 -0.66 13.84 -4.06
C ILE A 138 -0.49 15.17 -4.79
N ASN A 139 0.22 16.13 -4.20
CA ASN A 139 0.59 17.31 -4.96
C ASN A 139 1.73 16.94 -5.90
N ASP A 140 1.64 17.33 -7.17
CA ASP A 140 2.67 16.98 -8.15
C ASP A 140 4.05 17.51 -7.75
N GLY A 141 4.09 18.66 -7.06
CA GLY A 141 5.31 19.25 -6.52
C GLY A 141 5.96 18.46 -5.37
N ASP A 142 5.25 17.51 -4.76
CA ASP A 142 5.80 16.64 -3.70
C ASP A 142 6.64 15.48 -4.29
N ILE A 143 6.56 15.25 -5.60
CA ILE A 143 7.38 14.26 -6.31
C ILE A 143 8.60 14.96 -6.92
N PRO A 144 9.84 14.61 -6.54
CA PRO A 144 11.04 15.20 -7.11
C PRO A 144 11.05 15.06 -8.63
N SER A 145 11.32 16.14 -9.36
CA SER A 145 11.24 16.15 -10.83
C SER A 145 12.25 15.21 -11.52
N ASP A 146 13.32 14.85 -10.81
CA ASP A 146 14.39 13.95 -11.26
C ASP A 146 14.20 12.49 -10.83
N PHE A 147 13.12 12.15 -10.13
CA PHE A 147 12.90 10.81 -9.54
C PHE A 147 13.01 9.66 -10.57
N ALA A 148 12.68 9.91 -11.84
CA ALA A 148 12.73 8.94 -12.92
C ALA A 148 13.89 9.18 -13.91
N ASN A 149 14.86 10.02 -13.56
CA ASN A 149 16.00 10.43 -14.40
C ASN A 149 17.35 10.28 -13.65
N TYR A 150 17.51 9.19 -12.91
CA TYR A 150 18.70 8.94 -12.07
C TYR A 150 19.67 7.91 -12.69
N THR A 151 20.68 7.44 -11.95
CA THR A 151 21.47 6.28 -12.36
C THR A 151 20.61 5.01 -12.35
N ASP A 152 20.98 4.05 -13.20
CA ASP A 152 20.27 2.77 -13.24
C ASP A 152 20.56 1.97 -11.97
N TYR A 153 19.50 1.46 -11.35
CA TYR A 153 19.60 0.51 -10.27
C TYR A 153 19.88 -0.90 -10.78
N GLY A 154 20.86 -1.54 -10.15
CA GLY A 154 21.03 -2.99 -10.14
C GLY A 154 21.42 -3.60 -11.48
N ILE A 155 21.67 -4.91 -11.44
CA ILE A 155 21.94 -5.74 -12.60
C ILE A 155 20.61 -6.31 -13.09
N ARG A 156 20.32 -6.14 -14.39
CA ARG A 156 19.19 -6.79 -15.05
C ARG A 156 19.62 -8.16 -15.56
N GLU A 157 18.85 -9.18 -15.23
CA GLU A 157 18.94 -10.51 -15.83
C GLU A 157 17.57 -10.86 -16.45
N ASP A 158 17.55 -11.49 -17.62
CA ASP A 158 16.33 -12.02 -18.23
C ASP A 158 16.41 -13.54 -18.21
N PHE A 159 15.32 -14.22 -17.85
CA PHE A 159 15.28 -15.66 -17.76
C PHE A 159 13.93 -16.22 -18.20
N VAL A 160 13.90 -17.52 -18.43
CA VAL A 160 12.69 -18.29 -18.70
C VAL A 160 12.53 -19.31 -17.57
N TYR A 161 11.29 -19.47 -17.10
CA TYR A 161 10.95 -20.47 -16.10
C TYR A 161 9.76 -21.30 -16.59
N GLU A 162 9.65 -22.51 -16.07
CA GLU A 162 8.53 -23.40 -16.31
C GLU A 162 7.39 -23.04 -15.36
N GLY A 163 6.26 -22.59 -15.90
CA GLY A 163 5.04 -22.31 -15.15
C GLY A 163 4.09 -23.50 -15.10
N ASP A 164 2.88 -23.27 -14.58
CA ASP A 164 1.80 -24.27 -14.59
C ASP A 164 1.60 -24.93 -15.97
N GLY A 165 1.46 -26.25 -15.97
CA GLY A 165 1.32 -27.05 -17.19
C GLY A 165 2.53 -27.08 -18.11
N GLU A 166 3.75 -26.92 -17.56
CA GLU A 166 5.02 -26.89 -18.31
C GLU A 166 5.14 -25.73 -19.32
N VAL A 167 4.34 -24.67 -19.12
CA VAL A 167 4.35 -23.50 -20.00
C VAL A 167 5.56 -22.63 -19.72
N MET A 168 6.44 -22.46 -20.70
CA MET A 168 7.61 -21.59 -20.59
C MET A 168 7.21 -20.11 -20.55
N LYS A 169 7.56 -19.43 -19.47
CA LYS A 169 7.23 -18.02 -19.21
C LYS A 169 8.51 -17.18 -19.14
N GLN A 170 8.49 -16.01 -19.80
CA GLN A 170 9.59 -15.04 -19.74
C GLN A 170 9.48 -14.17 -18.50
N CYS A 171 10.62 -13.78 -17.93
CA CYS A 171 10.69 -12.88 -16.80
C CYS A 171 11.98 -12.06 -16.85
N SER A 172 11.92 -10.83 -16.35
CA SER A 172 13.09 -10.01 -16.06
C SER A 172 13.24 -9.87 -14.55
N ILE A 173 14.47 -9.83 -14.07
CA ILE A 173 14.79 -9.56 -12.66
C ILE A 173 15.82 -8.44 -12.56
N LEU A 174 15.62 -7.55 -11.59
CA LEU A 174 16.61 -6.58 -11.16
C LEU A 174 17.18 -7.03 -9.83
N LEU A 175 18.51 -7.19 -9.77
CA LEU A 175 19.25 -7.58 -8.58
C LEU A 175 20.12 -6.41 -8.10
N PRO A 176 20.30 -6.24 -6.78
CA PRO A 176 21.36 -5.37 -6.24
C PRO A 176 22.74 -5.69 -6.84
N GLU A 177 23.61 -4.69 -6.97
CA GLU A 177 24.96 -4.87 -7.55
C GLU A 177 25.88 -5.67 -6.61
N GLU A 178 25.85 -5.35 -5.31
CA GLU A 178 26.55 -6.10 -4.28
C GLU A 178 25.67 -7.27 -3.82
N LYS A 179 26.18 -8.51 -3.90
CA LYS A 179 25.42 -9.74 -3.59
C LYS A 179 25.92 -10.45 -2.32
N GLU A 180 26.88 -9.90 -1.59
CA GLU A 180 27.57 -10.63 -0.50
C GLU A 180 26.84 -10.48 0.86
N ASP A 181 26.53 -11.64 1.46
CA ASP A 181 26.02 -11.85 2.82
C ASP A 181 24.71 -11.16 3.26
N LYS A 182 23.82 -10.81 2.32
CA LYS A 182 22.51 -10.22 2.63
C LYS A 182 21.34 -10.83 1.85
N LYS A 183 20.19 -10.97 2.52
CA LYS A 183 18.89 -11.22 1.89
C LYS A 183 18.16 -9.91 1.63
N TYR A 184 17.66 -9.74 0.43
CA TYR A 184 16.96 -8.56 -0.03
C TYR A 184 15.46 -8.81 -0.11
N PRO A 185 14.64 -7.79 0.16
CA PRO A 185 13.23 -7.87 -0.09
C PRO A 185 12.90 -8.01 -1.58
N VAL A 186 11.72 -8.57 -1.88
CA VAL A 186 11.30 -8.91 -3.23
C VAL A 186 9.98 -8.22 -3.59
N LEU A 187 9.99 -7.48 -4.71
CA LEU A 187 8.80 -6.92 -5.35
C LEU A 187 8.50 -7.68 -6.64
N TYR A 188 7.29 -8.21 -6.77
CA TYR A 188 6.74 -8.73 -8.03
C TYR A 188 5.95 -7.61 -8.71
N LEU A 189 6.41 -7.14 -9.87
CA LEU A 189 5.90 -5.94 -10.54
C LEU A 189 5.28 -6.26 -11.90
N TYR A 190 3.97 -6.05 -12.02
CA TYR A 190 3.18 -6.46 -13.18
C TYR A 190 2.93 -5.32 -14.15
N HIS A 191 3.07 -5.62 -15.45
CA HIS A 191 2.77 -4.71 -16.55
C HIS A 191 1.26 -4.67 -16.85
N GLY A 192 0.81 -3.67 -17.62
CA GLY A 192 -0.57 -3.57 -18.11
C GLY A 192 -0.77 -4.38 -19.39
N LEU A 193 -1.67 -3.98 -20.28
CA LEU A 193 -1.76 -4.58 -21.62
C LEU A 193 -0.49 -4.24 -22.43
N GLY A 194 0.46 -5.15 -22.48
CA GLY A 194 1.80 -4.91 -23.02
C GLY A 194 2.76 -6.02 -22.61
N GLU A 195 4.00 -5.66 -22.32
CA GLU A 195 5.07 -6.60 -22.00
C GLU A 195 5.82 -6.21 -20.73
N ASN A 196 6.49 -7.17 -20.11
CA ASN A 196 7.30 -6.97 -18.92
C ASN A 196 8.43 -5.94 -19.14
N THR A 197 8.99 -5.89 -20.35
CA THR A 197 10.06 -4.96 -20.73
C THR A 197 9.64 -3.49 -20.67
N GLU A 198 8.34 -3.18 -20.67
CA GLU A 198 7.86 -1.80 -20.61
C GLU A 198 8.21 -1.09 -19.29
N TRP A 199 8.31 -1.84 -18.19
CA TRP A 199 8.80 -1.30 -16.93
C TRP A 199 10.25 -0.84 -17.03
N LEU A 200 11.05 -1.53 -17.85
CA LEU A 200 12.49 -1.30 -18.03
C LEU A 200 12.79 -0.24 -19.10
N ASP A 201 11.83 0.04 -19.97
CA ASP A 201 11.95 0.97 -21.09
C ASP A 201 12.05 2.45 -20.62
N LEU A 202 13.01 3.19 -21.21
CA LEU A 202 13.32 4.59 -20.89
C LEU A 202 12.27 5.61 -21.40
N SER A 203 11.43 5.23 -22.35
CA SER A 203 10.27 6.02 -22.80
C SER A 203 9.00 5.72 -21.98
N LYS A 204 9.01 4.63 -21.20
CA LYS A 204 7.85 4.13 -20.44
C LYS A 204 8.13 4.10 -18.93
N GLY A 205 8.34 2.90 -18.35
CA GLY A 205 8.33 2.69 -16.90
C GLY A 205 9.55 3.20 -16.15
N ARG A 206 10.74 3.25 -16.77
CA ARG A 206 11.99 3.72 -16.15
C ARG A 206 12.27 3.13 -14.76
N ILE A 207 11.89 1.88 -14.51
CA ILE A 207 11.88 1.31 -13.16
C ILE A 207 13.27 1.33 -12.50
N ARG A 208 14.34 1.06 -13.26
CA ARG A 208 15.73 1.12 -12.78
C ARG A 208 16.10 2.52 -12.30
N LYS A 209 15.61 3.56 -12.98
CA LYS A 209 15.85 4.96 -12.63
C LYS A 209 15.14 5.34 -11.33
N ILE A 210 13.87 4.93 -11.21
CA ILE A 210 13.03 5.23 -10.04
C ILE A 210 13.59 4.56 -8.79
N ILE A 211 13.88 3.26 -8.88
CA ILE A 211 14.45 2.52 -7.75
C ILE A 211 15.84 3.06 -7.42
N GLY A 212 16.68 3.37 -8.43
CA GLY A 212 18.01 3.92 -8.22
C GLY A 212 17.99 5.25 -7.49
N TYR A 213 17.06 6.13 -7.87
CA TYR A 213 16.80 7.36 -7.15
C TYR A 213 16.42 7.08 -5.69
N MET A 214 15.39 6.26 -5.45
CA MET A 214 14.89 6.02 -4.10
C MET A 214 15.92 5.32 -3.18
N VAL A 215 16.71 4.38 -3.72
CA VAL A 215 17.80 3.71 -3.00
C VAL A 215 18.93 4.68 -2.69
N SER A 216 19.38 5.49 -3.66
CA SER A 216 20.46 6.48 -3.46
C SER A 216 20.09 7.54 -2.41
N LYS A 217 18.81 7.91 -2.36
CA LYS A 217 18.24 8.83 -1.36
C LYS A 217 17.92 8.15 -0.03
N LYS A 218 18.23 6.85 0.12
CA LYS A 218 17.95 6.03 1.32
C LYS A 218 16.46 6.02 1.71
N MET A 219 15.56 6.26 0.75
CA MET A 219 14.11 6.20 0.96
C MET A 219 13.64 4.75 1.06
N ILE A 220 14.28 3.86 0.30
CA ILE A 220 14.10 2.41 0.33
C ILE A 220 15.47 1.69 0.41
N PRO A 221 15.61 0.49 1.00
CA PRO A 221 16.75 -0.37 0.83
C PRO A 221 16.81 -0.86 -0.60
N GLU A 222 17.97 -1.38 -0.94
CA GLU A 222 18.13 -2.29 -2.05
C GLU A 222 17.15 -3.46 -1.95
N MET A 223 16.70 -3.90 -3.11
CA MET A 223 15.68 -4.92 -3.28
C MET A 223 15.87 -5.69 -4.58
N VAL A 224 15.22 -6.85 -4.65
CA VAL A 224 15.03 -7.62 -5.87
C VAL A 224 13.68 -7.25 -6.49
N VAL A 225 13.65 -7.02 -7.80
CA VAL A 225 12.40 -6.75 -8.52
C VAL A 225 12.20 -7.79 -9.62
N VAL A 226 11.13 -8.56 -9.50
CA VAL A 226 10.74 -9.63 -10.43
C VAL A 226 9.63 -9.11 -11.33
N ILE A 227 9.85 -9.12 -12.64
CA ILE A 227 8.99 -8.48 -13.64
C ILE A 227 8.57 -9.56 -14.67
N PRO A 228 7.52 -10.35 -14.37
CA PRO A 228 7.11 -11.43 -15.25
C PRO A 228 6.35 -10.95 -16.47
N GLN A 229 6.50 -11.67 -17.59
CA GLN A 229 5.60 -11.57 -18.73
C GLN A 229 4.31 -12.34 -18.41
N ILE A 230 3.21 -11.61 -18.25
CA ILE A 230 1.91 -12.19 -17.92
C ILE A 230 1.18 -12.62 -19.20
N MET A 231 1.05 -11.67 -20.13
CA MET A 231 0.28 -11.85 -21.36
C MET A 231 1.01 -12.77 -22.32
N SER A 232 0.32 -13.78 -22.83
CA SER A 232 0.86 -14.72 -23.81
C SER A 232 1.04 -14.01 -25.16
N PRO A 233 2.11 -14.28 -25.92
CA PRO A 233 2.34 -13.63 -27.22
C PRO A 233 1.21 -13.85 -28.24
N ASP A 234 0.46 -14.94 -28.10
CA ASP A 234 -0.65 -15.33 -28.97
C ASP A 234 -2.03 -14.84 -28.46
N SER A 235 -2.05 -13.94 -27.47
CA SER A 235 -3.27 -13.31 -26.94
C SER A 235 -3.73 -12.15 -27.80
N THR A 236 -4.45 -12.49 -28.87
CA THR A 236 -4.87 -11.54 -29.91
C THR A 236 -6.18 -10.80 -29.59
N CYS A 237 -7.07 -11.37 -28.77
CA CYS A 237 -8.35 -10.76 -28.40
C CYS A 237 -8.42 -10.39 -26.91
N GLU A 238 -9.31 -9.46 -26.56
CA GLU A 238 -9.45 -8.93 -25.19
C GLU A 238 -9.77 -10.04 -24.17
N GLU A 239 -10.66 -10.97 -24.53
CA GLU A 239 -11.05 -12.08 -23.65
C GLU A 239 -9.87 -12.95 -23.25
N LYS A 240 -8.97 -13.25 -24.20
CA LYS A 240 -7.78 -14.05 -23.94
C LYS A 240 -6.74 -13.27 -23.14
N LYS A 241 -6.56 -11.98 -23.42
CA LYS A 241 -5.72 -11.10 -22.61
C LYS A 241 -6.20 -11.06 -21.16
N VAL A 242 -7.48 -10.78 -20.93
CA VAL A 242 -8.08 -10.79 -19.58
C VAL A 242 -7.92 -12.15 -18.90
N ARG A 243 -8.04 -13.26 -19.63
CA ARG A 243 -7.82 -14.61 -19.10
C ARG A 243 -6.37 -14.85 -18.68
N ASP A 244 -5.38 -14.44 -19.47
CA ASP A 244 -3.96 -14.59 -19.09
C ASP A 244 -3.65 -13.88 -17.77
N PHE A 245 -4.21 -12.66 -17.61
CA PHE A 245 -4.06 -11.87 -16.39
C PHE A 245 -4.83 -12.46 -15.20
N HIS A 246 -6.03 -12.99 -15.42
CA HIS A 246 -6.79 -13.69 -14.38
C HIS A 246 -6.09 -14.95 -13.91
N ASP A 247 -5.63 -15.80 -14.83
CA ASP A 247 -5.06 -17.13 -14.53
C ASP A 247 -3.59 -17.07 -14.11
N PHE A 248 -2.96 -15.89 -14.09
CA PHE A 248 -1.54 -15.75 -13.76
C PHE A 248 -1.18 -16.28 -12.36
N TYR A 249 -2.13 -16.36 -11.42
CA TYR A 249 -1.89 -16.98 -10.11
C TYR A 249 -1.36 -18.42 -10.23
N LYS A 250 -1.77 -19.16 -11.26
CA LYS A 250 -1.29 -20.52 -11.54
C LYS A 250 0.19 -20.52 -11.87
N HIS A 251 0.68 -19.54 -12.61
CA HIS A 251 2.11 -19.41 -12.93
C HIS A 251 2.91 -18.70 -11.83
N LEU A 252 2.25 -17.88 -11.00
CA LEU A 252 2.91 -17.13 -9.93
C LEU A 252 3.52 -18.04 -8.87
N ILE A 253 2.85 -19.13 -8.48
CA ILE A 253 3.40 -20.08 -7.50
C ILE A 253 4.73 -20.68 -7.99
N HIS A 254 4.79 -21.10 -9.26
CA HIS A 254 6.02 -21.60 -9.89
C HIS A 254 7.10 -20.52 -10.00
N LEU A 255 6.72 -19.27 -10.31
CA LEU A 255 7.66 -18.16 -10.34
C LEU A 255 8.26 -17.89 -8.94
N ILE A 256 7.43 -17.89 -7.89
CA ILE A 256 7.90 -17.73 -6.52
C ILE A 256 8.88 -18.83 -6.15
N ASP A 257 8.58 -20.08 -6.49
CA ASP A 257 9.45 -21.23 -6.21
C ASP A 257 10.76 -21.15 -6.99
N TYR A 258 10.72 -20.77 -8.26
CA TYR A 258 11.90 -20.53 -9.09
C TYR A 258 12.79 -19.44 -8.49
N ILE A 259 12.20 -18.32 -8.07
CA ILE A 259 12.93 -17.20 -7.45
C ILE A 259 13.56 -17.63 -6.13
N ASN A 260 12.79 -18.28 -5.26
CA ASN A 260 13.24 -18.73 -3.94
C ASN A 260 14.35 -19.80 -4.03
N THR A 261 14.40 -20.58 -5.12
CA THR A 261 15.41 -21.62 -5.32
C THR A 261 16.66 -21.08 -6.02
N THR A 262 16.47 -20.47 -7.21
CA THR A 262 17.57 -20.02 -8.08
C THR A 262 18.32 -18.83 -7.49
N TYR A 263 17.60 -17.91 -6.85
CA TYR A 263 18.16 -16.73 -6.21
C TYR A 263 18.14 -16.86 -4.68
N SER A 264 18.08 -18.10 -4.17
CA SER A 264 18.00 -18.42 -2.74
C SER A 264 19.08 -17.74 -1.91
N ASN A 265 20.25 -17.44 -2.48
CA ASN A 265 21.37 -16.77 -1.83
C ASN A 265 21.11 -15.26 -1.58
N VAL A 266 20.24 -14.60 -2.37
CA VAL A 266 20.00 -13.15 -2.27
C VAL A 266 18.57 -12.76 -1.91
N VAL A 267 17.56 -13.63 -2.10
CA VAL A 267 16.15 -13.24 -1.83
C VAL A 267 15.70 -13.58 -0.42
N SER A 268 14.95 -12.69 0.21
CA SER A 268 14.20 -12.99 1.43
C SER A 268 12.89 -13.71 1.09
N VAL A 269 12.59 -14.78 1.84
CA VAL A 269 11.33 -15.52 1.73
C VAL A 269 10.29 -15.06 2.77
N LYS A 270 10.65 -14.12 3.65
CA LYS A 270 9.77 -13.61 4.69
C LYS A 270 8.63 -12.81 4.08
N LYS A 271 7.42 -12.98 4.61
CA LYS A 271 6.24 -12.22 4.18
C LYS A 271 6.49 -10.72 4.30
N GLU A 272 7.11 -10.30 5.39
CA GLU A 272 7.44 -8.90 5.71
C GLU A 272 8.35 -8.24 4.67
N ASP A 273 9.12 -9.03 3.93
CA ASP A 273 10.06 -8.55 2.92
C ASP A 273 9.49 -8.70 1.49
N SER A 274 8.18 -8.93 1.37
CA SER A 274 7.60 -9.42 0.13
C SER A 274 6.35 -8.68 -0.31
N ALA A 275 6.31 -8.44 -1.60
CA ALA A 275 5.32 -7.57 -2.17
C ALA A 275 4.93 -7.84 -3.61
N ILE A 276 3.76 -7.36 -3.97
CA ILE A 276 3.18 -7.48 -5.31
C ILE A 276 2.52 -6.17 -5.72
N ALA A 277 2.82 -5.69 -6.92
CA ALA A 277 2.26 -4.45 -7.45
C ALA A 277 2.03 -4.56 -8.96
N GLY A 278 1.14 -3.73 -9.51
CA GLY A 278 0.95 -3.68 -10.95
C GLY A 278 0.17 -2.47 -11.42
N ILE A 279 0.19 -2.25 -12.74
CA ILE A 279 -0.55 -1.16 -13.41
C ILE A 279 -1.71 -1.70 -14.24
N SER A 280 -2.81 -0.94 -14.36
CA SER A 280 -3.94 -1.30 -15.25
C SER A 280 -4.46 -2.71 -14.96
N LEU A 281 -4.58 -3.57 -15.98
CA LEU A 281 -4.98 -4.97 -15.79
C LEU A 281 -3.99 -5.76 -14.92
N GLY A 282 -2.69 -5.46 -14.97
CA GLY A 282 -1.70 -6.00 -14.04
C GLY A 282 -1.89 -5.51 -12.61
N GLY A 283 -2.45 -4.31 -12.41
CA GLY A 283 -2.87 -3.81 -11.10
C GLY A 283 -4.07 -4.58 -10.56
N THR A 284 -5.03 -4.92 -11.42
CA THR A 284 -6.15 -5.84 -11.09
C THR A 284 -5.60 -7.21 -10.69
N THR A 285 -4.67 -7.77 -11.47
CA THR A 285 -4.02 -9.06 -11.18
C THR A 285 -3.18 -9.04 -9.92
N ALA A 286 -2.48 -7.94 -9.62
CA ALA A 286 -1.72 -7.80 -8.38
C ALA A 286 -2.64 -7.81 -7.15
N LEU A 287 -3.78 -7.12 -7.20
CA LEU A 287 -4.80 -7.18 -6.13
C LEU A 287 -5.40 -8.59 -5.99
N TYR A 288 -5.74 -9.23 -7.11
CA TYR A 288 -6.30 -10.58 -7.11
C TYR A 288 -5.32 -11.62 -6.55
N ASN A 289 -4.06 -11.58 -6.98
CA ASN A 289 -3.02 -12.45 -6.47
C ASN A 289 -2.67 -12.12 -5.01
N GLY A 290 -2.73 -10.85 -4.60
CA GLY A 290 -2.63 -10.48 -3.18
C GLY A 290 -3.73 -11.10 -2.31
N TYR A 291 -4.95 -11.21 -2.85
CA TYR A 291 -6.07 -11.89 -2.19
C TYR A 291 -5.86 -13.40 -2.09
N LEU A 292 -5.44 -14.05 -3.19
CA LEU A 292 -5.19 -15.49 -3.22
C LEU A 292 -3.96 -15.91 -2.40
N PHE A 293 -2.91 -15.09 -2.39
CA PHE A 293 -1.63 -15.36 -1.71
C PHE A 293 -1.40 -14.45 -0.51
N LYS A 294 -2.44 -14.25 0.31
CA LYS A 294 -2.43 -13.37 1.49
C LYS A 294 -1.36 -13.69 2.55
N GLU A 295 -0.87 -14.93 2.59
CA GLU A 295 0.23 -15.34 3.47
C GLU A 295 1.62 -15.02 2.89
N ARG A 296 1.71 -14.75 1.58
CA ARG A 296 2.99 -14.54 0.88
C ARG A 296 3.38 -13.06 0.84
N PHE A 297 2.41 -12.18 0.60
CA PHE A 297 2.66 -10.76 0.35
C PHE A 297 2.18 -9.91 1.52
N LYS A 298 3.11 -9.16 2.13
CA LYS A 298 2.78 -8.15 3.13
C LYS A 298 2.18 -6.90 2.51
N PHE A 299 2.69 -6.54 1.34
CA PHE A 299 2.37 -5.30 0.65
C PHE A 299 1.78 -5.59 -0.72
N VAL A 300 0.60 -5.04 -1.00
CA VAL A 300 -0.14 -5.28 -2.24
C VAL A 300 -0.52 -3.94 -2.85
N ALA A 301 -0.25 -3.71 -4.14
CA ALA A 301 -0.63 -2.47 -4.82
C ALA A 301 -1.32 -2.65 -6.16
N GLY A 302 -2.42 -1.95 -6.34
CA GLY A 302 -3.06 -1.73 -7.64
C GLY A 302 -2.91 -0.28 -8.08
N ILE A 303 -2.17 -0.02 -9.17
CA ILE A 303 -2.05 1.31 -9.76
C ILE A 303 -2.97 1.38 -10.98
N SER A 304 -3.96 2.26 -10.93
CA SER A 304 -5.05 2.34 -11.90
C SER A 304 -5.65 0.96 -12.24
N PRO A 305 -6.07 0.14 -11.24
CA PRO A 305 -6.62 -1.19 -11.52
C PRO A 305 -7.93 -1.11 -12.32
N ASN A 306 -8.09 -2.03 -13.26
CA ASN A 306 -9.24 -2.13 -14.16
C ASN A 306 -10.42 -2.91 -13.53
N TYR A 307 -11.61 -2.85 -14.17
CA TYR A 307 -12.91 -3.20 -13.60
C TYR A 307 -13.15 -4.67 -13.21
N GLN A 308 -12.31 -5.60 -13.65
CA GLN A 308 -12.60 -7.05 -13.60
C GLN A 308 -12.54 -7.68 -12.20
N LEU A 309 -11.97 -6.99 -11.18
CA LEU A 309 -11.67 -7.63 -9.90
C LEU A 309 -12.90 -8.11 -9.12
N LEU A 310 -13.92 -7.25 -8.96
CA LEU A 310 -15.06 -7.48 -8.05
C LEU A 310 -16.39 -7.46 -8.79
N THR A 311 -17.25 -8.43 -8.48
CA THR A 311 -18.66 -8.42 -8.92
C THR A 311 -19.40 -7.24 -8.29
N SER A 312 -20.18 -6.52 -9.11
CA SER A 312 -21.05 -5.44 -8.65
C SER A 312 -22.22 -5.25 -9.60
N LYS A 313 -23.44 -5.56 -9.11
CA LYS A 313 -24.68 -5.36 -9.88
C LYS A 313 -24.90 -3.89 -10.23
N GLU A 314 -24.63 -2.98 -9.30
CA GLU A 314 -24.76 -1.53 -9.50
C GLU A 314 -23.85 -1.03 -10.63
N ARG A 315 -22.65 -1.60 -10.73
CA ARG A 315 -21.66 -1.27 -11.78
C ARG A 315 -21.80 -2.14 -13.03
N LYS A 316 -22.81 -3.01 -13.10
CA LYS A 316 -23.06 -3.97 -14.19
C LYS A 316 -21.89 -4.94 -14.45
N ILE A 317 -21.14 -5.28 -13.40
CA ILE A 317 -20.08 -6.30 -13.43
C ILE A 317 -20.67 -7.56 -12.81
N PHE A 318 -21.10 -8.51 -13.63
CA PHE A 318 -21.79 -9.72 -13.14
C PHE A 318 -20.85 -10.88 -12.79
N ASN A 319 -19.66 -10.90 -13.40
CA ASN A 319 -18.67 -11.97 -13.26
C ASN A 319 -17.30 -11.37 -12.94
N GLY A 320 -17.17 -10.73 -11.78
CA GLY A 320 -15.85 -10.32 -11.28
C GLY A 320 -15.03 -11.53 -10.85
N TRP A 321 -13.71 -11.38 -10.85
CA TRP A 321 -12.76 -12.44 -10.44
C TRP A 321 -12.96 -12.89 -8.99
N ILE A 322 -13.40 -11.97 -8.13
CA ILE A 322 -13.91 -12.24 -6.80
C ILE A 322 -15.42 -12.06 -6.83
N ALA A 323 -16.13 -13.18 -6.73
CA ALA A 323 -17.58 -13.23 -6.89
C ALA A 323 -18.34 -12.47 -5.80
N LYS A 324 -17.80 -12.45 -4.58
CA LYS A 324 -18.38 -11.82 -3.40
C LYS A 324 -17.44 -10.73 -2.89
N PRO A 325 -17.79 -9.44 -3.00
CA PRO A 325 -16.96 -8.34 -2.52
C PRO A 325 -16.52 -8.49 -1.05
N GLU A 326 -17.37 -9.06 -0.20
CA GLU A 326 -17.07 -9.35 1.21
C GLU A 326 -15.92 -10.33 1.43
N ASP A 327 -15.58 -11.14 0.42
CA ASP A 327 -14.43 -12.06 0.48
C ASP A 327 -13.11 -11.32 0.16
N PHE A 328 -13.16 -10.13 -0.44
CA PHE A 328 -11.95 -9.41 -0.84
C PHE A 328 -11.21 -8.83 0.37
N VAL A 329 -10.29 -9.65 0.89
CA VAL A 329 -9.48 -9.38 2.08
C VAL A 329 -8.00 -9.55 1.69
N LEU A 330 -7.18 -8.54 1.97
CA LEU A 330 -5.74 -8.57 1.70
C LEU A 330 -4.94 -8.67 2.99
N GLY A 331 -3.85 -9.45 2.96
CA GLY A 331 -3.05 -9.75 4.15
C GLY A 331 -3.78 -10.67 5.15
N THR A 332 -3.05 -11.15 6.15
CA THR A 332 -3.56 -12.13 7.14
C THR A 332 -3.40 -11.65 8.59
N ASP A 333 -2.90 -10.42 8.78
CA ASP A 333 -2.55 -9.86 10.08
C ASP A 333 -2.69 -8.32 10.10
N ASN A 334 -2.62 -7.73 11.30
CA ASN A 334 -2.69 -6.28 11.56
C ASN A 334 -1.56 -5.42 10.93
N GLY A 335 -0.75 -5.99 10.03
CA GLY A 335 0.28 -5.23 9.33
C GLY A 335 0.26 -5.40 7.81
N GLY A 336 -0.74 -6.09 7.22
CA GLY A 336 -0.92 -6.04 5.78
C GLY A 336 -1.12 -4.60 5.30
N PHE A 337 -0.50 -4.22 4.18
CA PHE A 337 -0.67 -2.89 3.59
C PHE A 337 -1.14 -3.01 2.15
N ALA A 338 -2.26 -2.38 1.85
CA ALA A 338 -2.80 -2.28 0.51
C ALA A 338 -2.72 -0.83 0.00
N PHE A 339 -2.23 -0.65 -1.21
CA PHE A 339 -2.19 0.63 -1.92
C PHE A 339 -3.06 0.57 -3.17
N ILE A 340 -3.93 1.55 -3.35
CA ILE A 340 -4.71 1.69 -4.58
C ILE A 340 -4.53 3.12 -5.10
N GLY A 341 -3.80 3.26 -6.21
CA GLY A 341 -3.54 4.56 -6.84
C GLY A 341 -4.42 4.77 -8.06
N ASN A 342 -4.84 6.00 -8.34
CA ASN A 342 -5.44 6.36 -9.63
C ASN A 342 -5.16 7.81 -10.02
N GLY A 343 -5.16 8.12 -11.31
CA GLY A 343 -5.17 9.50 -11.81
C GLY A 343 -6.59 10.09 -11.81
N THR A 344 -6.76 11.38 -11.49
CA THR A 344 -8.11 12.00 -11.51
C THR A 344 -8.67 12.21 -12.91
N ALA A 345 -7.81 12.17 -13.94
CA ALA A 345 -8.18 12.24 -15.36
C ALA A 345 -8.09 10.86 -16.05
N ASP A 346 -7.94 9.77 -15.29
CA ASP A 346 -7.93 8.40 -15.80
C ASP A 346 -9.36 7.97 -16.16
N THR A 347 -9.72 8.13 -17.43
CA THR A 347 -11.00 7.66 -17.97
C THR A 347 -10.99 6.17 -18.32
N GLY A 348 -9.82 5.52 -18.32
CA GLY A 348 -9.68 4.10 -18.66
C GLY A 348 -10.21 3.18 -17.57
N THR A 349 -10.03 3.57 -16.30
CA THR A 349 -10.44 2.79 -15.13
C THR A 349 -11.56 3.45 -14.33
N GLY A 350 -11.83 4.73 -14.57
CA GLY A 350 -12.92 5.48 -13.96
C GLY A 350 -12.92 5.35 -12.43
N SER A 351 -14.05 4.91 -11.86
CA SER A 351 -14.23 4.81 -10.41
C SER A 351 -13.98 3.41 -9.83
N HIS A 352 -13.48 2.46 -10.62
CA HIS A 352 -13.21 1.09 -10.15
C HIS A 352 -12.12 1.01 -9.06
N PRO A 353 -10.98 1.74 -9.16
CA PRO A 353 -9.99 1.77 -8.09
C PRO A 353 -10.57 2.20 -6.73
N ARG A 354 -11.39 3.25 -6.74
CA ARG A 354 -12.11 3.74 -5.54
C ARG A 354 -13.05 2.68 -4.98
N TYR A 355 -13.74 1.94 -5.85
CA TYR A 355 -14.64 0.87 -5.40
C TYR A 355 -13.87 -0.22 -4.65
N TYR A 356 -12.72 -0.64 -5.15
CA TYR A 356 -11.89 -1.66 -4.50
C TYR A 356 -11.37 -1.21 -3.14
N SER A 357 -10.92 0.05 -3.03
CA SER A 357 -10.56 0.63 -1.73
C SER A 357 -11.73 0.68 -0.76
N ASN A 358 -12.94 1.02 -1.23
CA ASN A 358 -14.12 1.05 -0.38
C ASN A 358 -14.45 -0.33 0.18
N VAL A 359 -14.40 -1.37 -0.66
CA VAL A 359 -14.67 -2.75 -0.25
C VAL A 359 -13.62 -3.25 0.75
N LEU A 360 -12.32 -2.99 0.53
CA LEU A 360 -11.29 -3.32 1.52
C LEU A 360 -11.59 -2.69 2.88
N ASN A 361 -11.93 -1.40 2.90
CA ASN A 361 -12.30 -0.70 4.13
C ASN A 361 -13.54 -1.32 4.80
N GLU A 362 -14.56 -1.68 4.02
CA GLU A 362 -15.79 -2.33 4.52
C GLU A 362 -15.50 -3.72 5.11
N ASN A 363 -14.52 -4.43 4.56
CA ASN A 363 -14.05 -5.72 5.05
C ASN A 363 -13.02 -5.60 6.19
N GLY A 364 -12.82 -4.41 6.75
CA GLY A 364 -11.89 -4.17 7.85
C GLY A 364 -10.41 -4.23 7.45
N ILE A 365 -10.10 -4.11 6.15
CA ILE A 365 -8.74 -4.04 5.64
C ILE A 365 -8.34 -2.59 5.38
N ASP A 366 -7.38 -2.16 6.19
CA ASP A 366 -6.78 -0.85 6.04
C ASP A 366 -6.02 -0.77 4.71
N ASN A 367 -6.31 0.27 3.92
CA ASN A 367 -5.70 0.49 2.63
C ASN A 367 -5.60 1.98 2.34
N LEU A 368 -4.59 2.36 1.58
CA LEU A 368 -4.40 3.71 1.14
C LEU A 368 -4.95 3.90 -0.28
N PHE A 369 -5.96 4.75 -0.42
CA PHE A 369 -6.43 5.18 -1.74
C PHE A 369 -5.87 6.55 -2.11
N THR A 370 -5.08 6.58 -3.18
CA THR A 370 -4.28 7.73 -3.59
C THR A 370 -4.72 8.24 -4.95
N LEU A 371 -4.87 9.56 -5.07
CA LEU A 371 -5.21 10.24 -6.30
C LEU A 371 -4.07 11.16 -6.76
N LEU A 372 -3.69 11.02 -8.02
CA LEU A 372 -2.81 11.96 -8.71
C LEU A 372 -3.66 12.99 -9.48
N PRO A 373 -3.73 14.26 -9.04
CA PRO A 373 -4.43 15.32 -9.75
C PRO A 373 -3.97 15.43 -11.20
N ASN A 374 -4.92 15.51 -12.13
CA ASN A 374 -4.71 15.58 -13.57
C ASN A 374 -3.98 14.38 -14.20
N GLY A 375 -3.64 13.35 -13.41
CA GLY A 375 -3.05 12.12 -13.92
C GLY A 375 -4.02 11.35 -14.81
N GLY A 376 -3.57 10.91 -15.99
CA GLY A 376 -4.33 10.07 -16.90
C GLY A 376 -3.97 8.58 -16.81
N HIS A 377 -4.50 7.75 -17.71
CA HIS A 377 -4.15 6.34 -17.83
C HIS A 377 -2.86 6.15 -18.66
N ASN A 378 -1.72 6.62 -18.15
CA ASN A 378 -0.47 6.66 -18.90
C ASN A 378 0.77 6.46 -18.02
N TRP A 379 1.92 6.23 -18.67
CA TRP A 379 3.20 5.97 -17.99
C TRP A 379 3.70 7.12 -17.12
N GLU A 380 3.32 8.37 -17.37
CA GLU A 380 3.65 9.46 -16.45
C GLU A 380 2.96 9.28 -15.10
N ALA A 381 1.64 9.07 -15.12
CA ALA A 381 0.86 8.83 -13.92
C ALA A 381 1.28 7.54 -13.21
N PHE A 382 1.53 6.45 -13.97
CA PHE A 382 1.95 5.17 -13.41
C PHE A 382 3.28 5.27 -12.65
N ARG A 383 4.29 5.98 -13.21
CA ARG A 383 5.57 6.19 -12.54
C ARG A 383 5.42 6.98 -11.25
N LYS A 384 4.64 8.07 -11.27
CA LYS A 384 4.38 8.91 -10.10
C LYS A 384 3.65 8.12 -9.00
N LEU A 385 2.59 7.40 -9.34
CA LEU A 385 1.85 6.57 -8.38
C LEU A 385 2.70 5.40 -7.85
N PHE A 386 3.55 4.81 -8.67
CA PHE A 386 4.51 3.79 -8.22
C PHE A 386 5.54 4.35 -7.23
N TYR A 387 6.15 5.50 -7.53
CA TYR A 387 7.07 6.19 -6.62
C TYR A 387 6.39 6.46 -5.27
N ILE A 388 5.15 6.94 -5.30
CA ILE A 388 4.37 7.21 -4.11
C ILE A 388 4.11 5.93 -3.31
N PHE A 389 3.64 4.85 -3.94
CA PHE A 389 3.48 3.54 -3.30
C PHE A 389 4.75 3.09 -2.57
N MET A 390 5.90 3.16 -3.25
CA MET A 390 7.19 2.79 -2.69
C MET A 390 7.61 3.69 -1.52
N SER A 391 7.14 4.94 -1.47
CA SER A 391 7.49 5.92 -0.43
C SER A 391 6.72 5.78 0.89
N TYR A 392 5.55 5.13 0.87
CA TYR A 392 4.62 5.15 2.01
C TYR A 392 5.00 4.25 3.17
N ASP A 393 5.72 3.17 2.92
CA ASP A 393 6.22 2.28 3.98
C ASP A 393 7.01 1.10 3.45
N PHE A 394 6.71 0.76 2.20
CA PHE A 394 7.04 -0.48 1.52
C PHE A 394 8.41 -1.03 1.87
N PHE A 395 9.42 -0.17 1.94
CA PHE A 395 10.67 -0.49 2.62
C PHE A 395 11.37 0.76 3.18
N ARG A 396 10.75 1.59 4.03
CA ARG A 396 11.61 2.58 4.71
C ARG A 396 12.68 1.82 5.49
N LYS A 397 13.96 2.22 5.36
CA LYS A 397 15.06 1.63 6.11
C LYS A 397 14.67 1.67 7.59
N ARG A 398 14.26 0.53 8.13
CA ARG A 398 14.41 0.23 9.55
C ARG A 398 15.91 0.26 9.73
N VAL A 399 16.42 1.37 10.24
CA VAL A 399 17.84 1.54 10.44
C VAL A 399 18.21 0.52 11.50
N ASP A 400 18.82 -0.59 11.07
CA ASP A 400 19.47 -1.55 11.97
C ASP A 400 20.53 -0.84 12.82
#